data_AF-A0A4V1ZSZ5-F1
#
_entry.id   AF-A0A4V1ZSZ5-F1
#
_cell.length_a   1.000
_cell.length_b   1.000
_cell.length_c   1.000
_cell.angle_alpha   90.00
_cell.angle_beta   90.00
_cell.angle_gamma   90.00
#
_symmetry.space_group_name_H-M   'P 1'
#
loop_
_entity.id
_entity.type
_entity.pdbx_description
1 polymer ?
#
loop_
_entity_poly.entity_id
_entity_poly.type
_entity_poly.pdbx_seq_one_letter_code
_entity_poly.pdbx_strand_id
1 'polypeptide(L)'
;MTIDSHVHFWKFDKKRDTWITNDMKILQQDYLPPTLETTLKRNGMDGCVAVQADQSELETQFFVELAKTYTIIKGVVGWIDLRADNIEARLSYFSQYPVIKGWRHIVQGEAAGFLADPAFRRGITALSQYDCTYDILIY
;
A
#
# COMPACT_ATOMS: atom_id res chain seq x y z
N MET A 1 -1.20 16.91 14.30
CA MET A 1 -0.26 15.93 13.73
C MET A 1 -0.18 16.19 12.24
N THR A 2 1.01 16.36 11.70
CA THR A 2 1.27 16.63 10.28
C THR A 2 1.83 15.37 9.64
N ILE A 3 1.17 14.85 8.62
CA ILE A 3 1.46 13.53 8.04
C ILE A 3 1.74 13.68 6.54
N ASP A 4 2.83 13.05 6.09
CA ASP A 4 3.02 12.75 4.66
C ASP A 4 2.11 11.58 4.28
N SER A 5 1.01 11.87 3.58
CA SER A 5 -0.06 10.90 3.34
C SER A 5 0.26 9.85 2.29
N HIS A 6 1.41 9.93 1.60
CA HIS A 6 1.70 9.01 0.50
C HIS A 6 3.20 8.77 0.34
N VAL A 7 3.69 7.67 0.92
CA VAL A 7 5.08 7.23 0.83
C VAL A 7 5.16 5.77 0.42
N HIS A 8 6.17 5.41 -0.37
CA HIS A 8 6.47 4.02 -0.71
C HIS A 8 7.76 3.55 -0.02
N PHE A 9 7.81 2.26 0.33
CA PHE A 9 9.02 1.58 0.80
C PHE A 9 9.17 0.26 0.06
N TRP A 10 10.40 -0.13 -0.26
CA TRP A 10 10.68 -1.41 -0.90
C TRP A 10 12.10 -1.87 -0.62
N LYS A 11 12.30 -3.19 -0.73
CA LYS A 11 13.61 -3.79 -1.00
C LYS A 11 13.66 -4.11 -2.48
N PHE A 12 14.57 -3.49 -3.21
CA PHE A 12 14.52 -3.51 -4.68
C PHE A 12 14.72 -4.92 -5.21
N ASP A 13 13.79 -5.38 -6.05
CA ASP A 13 13.87 -6.64 -6.78
C ASP A 13 13.56 -6.39 -8.26
N LYS A 14 14.54 -6.63 -9.12
CA LYS A 14 14.42 -6.36 -10.56
C LYS A 14 13.30 -7.15 -11.27
N LYS A 15 12.90 -8.31 -10.73
CA LYS A 15 11.84 -9.14 -11.31
C LYS A 15 10.46 -8.73 -10.82
N ARG A 16 10.33 -8.31 -9.57
CA ARG A 16 9.07 -7.78 -9.02
C ARG A 16 8.80 -6.36 -9.49
N ASP A 17 9.80 -5.48 -9.37
CA ASP A 17 9.67 -4.03 -9.57
C ASP A 17 9.88 -3.64 -11.04
N THR A 18 9.21 -4.35 -11.96
CA THR A 18 9.37 -4.19 -13.41
C THR A 18 8.98 -2.80 -13.94
N TRP A 19 8.22 -2.04 -13.16
CA TRP A 19 7.87 -0.65 -13.45
C TRP A 19 9.07 0.32 -13.30
N ILE A 20 10.13 -0.08 -12.57
CA ILE A 20 11.36 0.71 -12.43
C ILE A 20 12.29 0.42 -13.61
N THR A 21 12.30 1.34 -14.59
CA THR A 21 13.14 1.19 -15.80
C THR A 21 14.59 1.62 -15.57
N ASN A 22 15.45 1.40 -16.57
CA ASN A 22 16.85 1.84 -16.53
C ASN A 22 17.04 3.36 -16.53
N ASP A 23 15.99 4.12 -16.89
CA ASP A 23 16.03 5.58 -16.82
C ASP A 23 15.77 6.08 -15.39
N MET A 24 15.21 5.22 -14.54
CA MET A 24 14.86 5.49 -13.14
C MET A 24 15.92 4.96 -12.17
N LYS A 25 17.22 5.04 -12.52
CA LYS A 25 18.32 4.41 -11.76
C LYS A 25 18.30 4.73 -10.26
N ILE A 26 17.89 5.94 -9.89
CA ILE A 26 17.83 6.36 -8.49
C ILE A 26 16.87 5.49 -7.66
N LEU A 27 15.83 4.91 -8.28
CA LEU A 27 14.86 4.04 -7.62
C LEU A 27 15.33 2.58 -7.50
N GLN A 28 16.41 2.19 -8.19
CA GLN A 28 16.96 0.82 -8.22
C GLN A 28 17.80 0.49 -6.97
N GLN A 29 17.27 0.79 -5.78
CA GLN A 29 17.90 0.54 -4.49
C GLN A 29 16.83 0.40 -3.41
N ASP A 30 17.22 -0.07 -2.22
CA ASP A 30 16.31 -0.21 -1.09
C ASP A 30 15.90 1.17 -0.54
N TYR A 31 14.60 1.36 -0.39
CA TYR A 31 14.01 2.50 0.31
C TYR A 31 13.26 1.99 1.52
N LEU A 32 13.85 2.17 2.70
CA LEU A 32 13.30 1.77 3.99
C LEU A 32 13.11 3.01 4.87
N PRO A 33 12.32 2.94 5.96
CA PRO A 33 12.03 4.10 6.80
C PRO A 33 13.23 4.99 7.18
N PRO A 34 14.43 4.44 7.52
CA PRO A 34 15.60 5.27 7.81
C PRO A 34 16.04 6.22 6.69
N THR A 35 15.77 5.90 5.42
CA THR A 35 16.11 6.76 4.28
C THR A 35 15.22 8.02 4.24
N LEU A 36 14.05 7.97 4.87
CA LEU A 36 13.07 9.06 4.88
C LEU A 36 13.03 9.83 6.21
N GLU A 37 13.37 9.20 7.35
CA GLU A 37 13.25 9.80 8.69
C GLU A 37 13.86 11.20 8.80
N THR A 38 15.08 11.38 8.30
CA THR A 38 15.78 12.67 8.37
C THR A 38 15.05 13.75 7.57
N THR A 39 14.48 13.38 6.42
CA THR A 39 13.71 14.29 5.57
C THR A 39 12.39 14.68 6.24
N LEU A 40 11.67 13.73 6.84
CA LEU A 40 10.44 14.03 7.59
C LEU A 40 10.72 15.00 8.74
N LYS A 41 11.73 14.72 9.56
CA LYS A 41 12.13 15.57 10.69
C LYS A 41 12.48 16.99 10.24
N ARG A 42 13.27 17.13 9.17
CA ARG A 42 13.67 18.44 8.63
C ARG A 42 12.46 19.27 8.16
N ASN A 43 11.41 18.61 7.68
CA ASN A 43 10.20 19.26 7.19
C ASN A 43 9.09 19.38 8.25
N GLY A 44 9.35 19.00 9.51
CA GLY A 44 8.36 19.07 10.58
C GLY A 44 7.18 18.10 10.41
N MET A 45 7.40 16.97 9.75
CA MET A 45 6.41 15.90 9.62
C MET A 45 6.48 14.96 10.84
N ASP A 46 5.33 14.64 11.41
CA ASP A 46 5.19 13.72 12.55
C ASP A 46 5.21 12.24 12.14
N GLY A 47 5.07 11.97 10.84
CA GLY A 47 5.10 10.63 10.26
C GLY A 47 4.56 10.58 8.84
N CYS A 48 4.34 9.36 8.35
CA CYS A 48 3.83 9.10 7.01
C CYS A 48 2.81 7.95 6.97
N VAL A 49 2.14 7.83 5.84
CA VAL A 49 1.35 6.65 5.45
C VAL A 49 2.14 5.87 4.39
N ALA A 50 2.40 4.59 4.66
CA ALA A 50 3.03 3.69 3.69
C ALA A 50 1.97 3.14 2.73
N VAL A 51 2.09 3.43 1.45
CA VAL A 51 1.14 3.05 0.39
C VAL A 51 1.79 1.98 -0.49
N GLN A 52 1.04 0.94 -0.84
CA GLN A 52 1.54 -0.18 -1.67
C GLN A 52 2.23 0.32 -2.95
N ALA A 53 3.23 -0.42 -3.44
CA ALA A 53 3.90 -0.23 -4.72
C ALA A 53 3.87 -1.52 -5.58
N ASP A 54 3.42 -2.63 -4.99
CA ASP A 54 3.25 -3.95 -5.58
C ASP A 54 1.84 -4.49 -5.29
N GLN A 55 1.34 -5.38 -6.15
CA GLN A 55 0.02 -6.00 -5.99
C GLN A 55 0.13 -7.33 -5.25
N SER A 56 0.61 -7.31 -4.01
CA SER A 56 0.74 -8.51 -3.19
C SER A 56 0.42 -8.30 -1.71
N GLU A 57 -0.18 -9.33 -1.10
CA GLU A 57 -0.38 -9.36 0.36
C GLU A 57 0.96 -9.40 1.12
N LEU A 58 2.03 -9.86 0.47
CA LEU A 58 3.39 -9.85 1.02
C LEU A 58 3.86 -8.42 1.29
N GLU A 59 3.53 -7.46 0.41
CA GLU A 59 3.86 -6.05 0.65
C GLU A 59 3.03 -5.46 1.80
N THR A 60 1.74 -5.80 1.89
CA THR A 60 0.91 -5.40 3.03
C THR A 60 1.52 -5.89 4.35
N GLN A 61 1.94 -7.15 4.42
CA GLN A 61 2.60 -7.71 5.59
C GLN A 61 3.94 -7.02 5.87
N PHE A 62 4.73 -6.74 4.82
CA PHE A 62 5.99 -6.00 4.93
C PHE A 62 5.78 -4.63 5.58
N PHE A 63 4.76 -3.87 5.17
CA PHE A 63 4.47 -2.56 5.78
C PHE A 63 3.94 -2.66 7.21
N VAL A 64 3.15 -3.68 7.52
CA VAL A 64 2.73 -3.96 8.91
C VAL A 64 3.96 -4.20 9.80
N GLU A 65 4.92 -5.01 9.34
CA GLU A 65 6.16 -5.26 10.09
C GLU A 65 7.06 -4.01 10.20
N LEU A 66 7.17 -3.22 9.13
CA LEU A 66 7.86 -1.93 9.19
C LEU A 66 7.20 -1.01 10.23
N ALA A 67 5.88 -0.91 10.26
CA ALA A 67 5.19 -0.04 11.21
C ALA A 67 5.32 -0.46 12.67
N LYS A 68 5.55 -1.76 12.95
CA LYS A 68 5.90 -2.24 14.30
C LYS A 68 7.28 -1.76 14.76
N THR A 69 8.20 -1.60 13.82
CA THR A 69 9.60 -1.24 14.10
C THR A 69 9.82 0.27 14.05
N TYR A 70 9.16 0.96 13.11
CA TYR A 70 9.40 2.37 12.80
C TYR A 70 8.15 3.19 13.10
N THR A 71 8.21 3.95 14.19
CA THR A 71 7.08 4.76 14.68
C THR A 71 6.71 5.93 13.76
N ILE A 72 7.51 6.23 12.74
CA ILE A 72 7.17 7.24 11.72
C ILE A 72 6.00 6.78 10.83
N ILE A 73 5.75 5.49 10.69
CA ILE A 73 4.63 4.99 9.90
C ILE A 73 3.38 5.05 10.79
N LYS A 74 2.45 5.95 10.44
CA LYS A 74 1.19 6.17 11.19
C LYS A 74 0.01 5.47 10.56
N GLY A 75 0.15 5.00 9.32
CA GLY A 75 -0.87 4.26 8.61
C GLY A 75 -0.28 3.46 7.45
N VAL A 76 -1.02 2.45 7.03
CA VAL A 76 -0.71 1.61 5.87
C VAL A 76 -1.91 1.59 4.93
N VAL A 77 -1.67 1.85 3.65
CA VAL A 77 -2.59 1.54 2.55
C VAL A 77 -2.03 0.30 1.85
N GLY A 78 -2.61 -0.85 2.18
CA GLY A 78 -2.15 -2.15 1.71
C GLY A 78 -2.73 -2.54 0.36
N TRP A 79 -2.35 -3.73 -0.09
CA TRP A 79 -2.99 -4.44 -1.19
C TRP A 79 -3.63 -5.76 -0.71
N ILE A 80 -4.78 -6.07 -1.28
CA ILE A 80 -5.49 -7.34 -1.13
C ILE A 80 -6.20 -7.63 -2.45
N ASP A 81 -6.35 -8.91 -2.82
CA ASP A 81 -7.09 -9.26 -4.04
C ASP A 81 -8.59 -9.08 -3.83
N LEU A 82 -9.10 -7.91 -4.21
CA LEU A 82 -10.52 -7.57 -4.11
C LEU A 82 -11.42 -8.41 -5.04
N ARG A 83 -10.86 -9.22 -5.94
CA ARG A 83 -11.64 -10.16 -6.76
C ARG A 83 -11.69 -11.57 -6.16
N ALA A 84 -10.90 -11.84 -5.12
CA ALA A 84 -10.83 -13.18 -4.56
C ALA A 84 -12.18 -13.62 -3.95
N ASP A 85 -12.55 -14.88 -4.19
CA ASP A 85 -13.79 -15.43 -3.63
C ASP A 85 -13.78 -15.54 -2.10
N ASN A 86 -12.57 -15.53 -1.50
CA ASN A 86 -12.36 -15.56 -0.05
C ASN A 86 -12.07 -14.16 0.54
N ILE A 87 -12.41 -13.07 -0.15
CA ILE A 87 -12.09 -11.68 0.28
C ILE A 87 -12.47 -11.38 1.73
N GLU A 88 -13.65 -11.81 2.20
CA GLU A 88 -14.09 -11.62 3.58
C GLU A 88 -13.12 -12.26 4.60
N ALA A 89 -12.64 -13.47 4.31
CA ALA A 89 -11.68 -14.15 5.18
C ALA A 89 -10.31 -13.46 5.16
N ARG A 90 -9.90 -12.89 4.02
CA ARG A 90 -8.65 -12.15 3.90
C ARG A 90 -8.72 -10.79 4.61
N LEU A 91 -9.82 -10.05 4.48
CA LEU A 91 -10.05 -8.80 5.21
C LEU A 91 -10.12 -9.04 6.72
N SER A 92 -10.82 -10.10 7.16
CA SER A 92 -10.85 -10.53 8.55
C SER A 92 -9.45 -10.81 9.10
N TYR A 93 -8.61 -11.54 8.34
CA TYR A 93 -7.21 -11.76 8.72
C TYR A 93 -6.44 -10.44 8.90
N PHE A 94 -6.56 -9.47 7.98
CA PHE A 94 -5.81 -8.22 8.10
C PHE A 94 -6.39 -7.23 9.12
N SER A 95 -7.66 -7.38 9.50
CA SER A 95 -8.31 -6.52 10.50
C SER A 95 -7.63 -6.55 11.88
N GLN A 96 -6.83 -7.59 12.16
CA GLN A 96 -6.03 -7.66 13.38
C GLN A 96 -4.91 -6.59 13.44
N TYR A 97 -4.62 -5.91 12.33
CA TYR A 97 -3.57 -4.91 12.22
C TYR A 97 -4.16 -3.49 12.13
N PRO A 98 -4.34 -2.79 13.26
CA PRO A 98 -5.00 -1.48 13.29
C PRO A 98 -4.23 -0.37 12.56
N VAL A 99 -2.97 -0.61 12.17
CA VAL A 99 -2.18 0.33 11.36
C VAL A 99 -2.64 0.37 9.90
N ILE A 100 -3.35 -0.66 9.42
CA ILE A 100 -3.96 -0.64 8.09
C ILE A 100 -5.14 0.33 8.14
N LYS A 101 -5.09 1.36 7.30
CA LYS A 101 -6.09 2.44 7.19
C LYS A 101 -6.76 2.49 5.83
N GLY A 102 -6.30 1.70 4.87
CA GLY A 102 -6.89 1.64 3.56
C GLY A 102 -6.32 0.53 2.69
N TRP A 103 -6.92 0.43 1.51
CA TRP A 103 -6.54 -0.51 0.47
C TRP A 103 -6.43 0.21 -0.86
N ARG A 104 -5.54 -0.24 -1.73
CA ARG A 104 -5.38 0.31 -3.08
C ARG A 104 -5.20 -0.81 -4.08
N HIS A 105 -5.73 -0.62 -5.30
CA HIS A 105 -5.39 -1.44 -6.47
C HIS A 105 -4.76 -0.55 -7.54
N ILE A 106 -3.75 -1.03 -8.28
CA ILE A 106 -3.10 -0.27 -9.36
C ILE A 106 -3.95 -0.44 -10.63
N VAL A 107 -5.14 0.18 -10.64
CA VAL A 107 -6.10 0.06 -11.74
C VAL A 107 -5.57 0.66 -13.04
N GLN A 108 -4.63 1.60 -12.96
CA GLN A 108 -3.88 2.14 -14.10
C GLN A 108 -3.23 1.06 -14.99
N GLY A 109 -2.89 -0.10 -14.43
CA GLY A 109 -2.32 -1.24 -15.17
C GLY A 109 -3.36 -2.25 -15.69
N GLU A 110 -4.64 -2.06 -15.40
CA GLU A 110 -5.71 -3.02 -15.70
C GLU A 110 -6.45 -2.68 -17.01
N ALA A 111 -7.12 -3.68 -17.58
CA ALA A 111 -7.94 -3.48 -18.77
C ALA A 111 -9.19 -2.62 -18.50
N ALA A 112 -9.72 -1.99 -19.54
CA ALA A 112 -10.98 -1.26 -19.47
C ALA A 112 -12.12 -2.15 -18.94
N GLY A 113 -12.93 -1.60 -18.04
CA GLY A 113 -14.02 -2.35 -17.39
C GLY A 113 -13.64 -3.04 -16.08
N PHE A 114 -12.37 -3.02 -15.66
CA PHE A 114 -11.93 -3.65 -14.41
C PHE A 114 -12.74 -3.20 -13.19
N LEU A 115 -12.99 -1.89 -13.03
CA LEU A 115 -13.78 -1.36 -11.91
C LEU A 115 -15.27 -1.77 -11.96
N ALA A 116 -15.78 -2.13 -13.14
CA ALA A 116 -17.15 -2.59 -13.33
C ALA A 116 -17.31 -4.10 -13.08
N ASP A 117 -16.19 -4.84 -12.99
CA ASP A 117 -16.19 -6.27 -12.74
C ASP A 117 -16.97 -6.61 -11.46
N PRO A 118 -17.97 -7.52 -11.52
CA PRO A 118 -18.76 -7.88 -10.35
C PRO A 118 -17.95 -8.44 -9.19
N ALA A 119 -16.88 -9.21 -9.44
CA ALA A 119 -16.00 -9.72 -8.40
C ALA A 119 -15.24 -8.59 -7.72
N PHE A 120 -14.72 -7.62 -8.48
CA PHE A 120 -14.05 -6.46 -7.91
C PHE A 120 -15.01 -5.60 -7.05
N ARG A 121 -16.23 -5.36 -7.55
CA ARG A 121 -17.26 -4.61 -6.81
C ARG A 121 -17.70 -5.32 -5.53
N ARG A 122 -17.73 -6.67 -5.50
CA ARG A 122 -17.93 -7.43 -4.26
C ARG A 122 -16.84 -7.13 -3.25
N GLY A 123 -15.57 -7.13 -3.65
CA GLY A 123 -14.47 -6.80 -2.75
C GLY A 123 -14.54 -5.38 -2.20
N ILE A 124 -14.84 -4.39 -3.06
CA ILE A 124 -15.05 -3.00 -2.63
C ILE A 124 -16.21 -2.90 -1.63
N THR A 125 -17.30 -3.65 -1.86
CA THR A 125 -18.43 -3.68 -0.92
C THR A 125 -18.02 -4.31 0.41
N ALA A 126 -17.23 -5.38 0.40
CA ALA A 126 -16.74 -6.03 1.63
C ALA A 126 -15.91 -5.07 2.50
N LEU A 127 -15.22 -4.10 1.90
CA LEU A 127 -14.50 -3.06 2.65
C LEU A 127 -15.41 -2.23 3.55
N SER A 128 -16.71 -2.08 3.25
CA SER A 128 -17.62 -1.22 4.03
C SER A 128 -17.86 -1.71 5.46
N GLN A 129 -17.53 -2.98 5.75
CA GLN A 129 -17.58 -3.54 7.11
C GLN A 129 -16.39 -3.08 7.97
N TYR A 130 -15.38 -2.48 7.34
CA TYR A 130 -14.14 -2.04 7.96
C TYR A 130 -14.02 -0.52 7.84
N ASP A 131 -13.51 0.14 8.87
CA ASP A 131 -13.23 1.59 8.86
C ASP A 131 -11.93 1.86 8.09
N CYS A 132 -11.94 1.52 6.80
CA CYS A 132 -10.80 1.60 5.89
C CYS A 132 -11.17 2.42 4.65
N THR A 133 -10.20 3.20 4.18
CA THR A 133 -10.29 3.92 2.90
C THR A 133 -10.02 3.00 1.71
N TYR A 134 -10.41 3.46 0.52
CA TYR A 134 -9.97 2.87 -0.74
C TYR A 134 -9.35 3.96 -1.62
N ASP A 135 -8.07 3.80 -1.97
CA ASP A 135 -7.33 4.75 -2.78
C ASP A 135 -7.50 4.45 -4.28
N ILE A 136 -7.81 5.47 -5.08
CA ILE A 136 -8.03 5.37 -6.52
C ILE A 136 -6.76 5.76 -7.26
N LEU A 137 -6.18 4.83 -8.04
CA LEU A 137 -5.03 5.06 -8.92
C LEU A 137 -5.40 4.70 -10.37
N ILE A 138 -5.61 5.72 -11.20
CA ILE A 138 -6.03 5.67 -12.60
C ILE A 138 -5.19 6.64 -13.46
N TYR A 139 -5.41 6.69 -14.79
CA TYR A 139 -4.83 7.72 -15.68
C TYR A 139 -5.54 9.06 -15.61
#